data_AF-A0A7X6LZZ0-F1
#
_entry.id   AF-A0A7X6LZZ0-F1
#
_cell.length_a   1.000
_cell.length_b   1.000
_cell.length_c   1.000
_cell.angle_alpha   90.00
_cell.angle_beta   90.00
_cell.angle_gamma   90.00
#
_symmetry.space_group_name_H-M   'P 1'
#
loop_
_entity.id
_entity.type
_entity.pdbx_description
1 polymer ?
#
loop_
_entity_poly.entity_id
_entity_poly.type
_entity_poly.pdbx_seq_one_letter_code
_entity_poly.pdbx_strand_id
1 'polypeptide(L)'
;MSRKNLTTGLATATVLFTFYLALSFILAPATSAPGFGLPTWPAGDGGGFLIVKGCRELAMGLGSGILLITGRRRALGWVLLMTAVAPLGDMVNVLAHHGSTATAFGVHGLTSALIAVTGLLILRETSKEPTAREGAAPAPAVLSA
;
A
#
# COMPACT_ATOMS: atom_id res chain seq x y z
N MET A 1 8.83 16.77 -13.90
CA MET A 1 8.36 16.42 -12.53
C MET A 1 9.48 15.70 -11.79
N SER A 2 9.82 16.10 -10.56
CA SER A 2 10.88 15.41 -9.78
C SER A 2 10.47 13.98 -9.42
N ARG A 3 11.42 13.05 -9.33
CA ARG A 3 11.17 11.65 -8.87
C ARG A 3 10.45 11.61 -7.52
N LYS A 4 10.81 12.51 -6.60
CA LYS A 4 10.18 12.64 -5.28
C LYS A 4 8.72 13.11 -5.38
N ASN A 5 8.39 13.99 -6.32
CA ASN A 5 7.00 14.43 -6.53
C ASN A 5 6.16 13.29 -7.11
N LEU A 6 6.74 12.50 -8.02
CA LEU A 6 6.09 11.30 -8.57
C LEU A 6 5.83 10.25 -7.48
N THR A 7 6.85 9.87 -6.69
CA THR A 7 6.68 8.87 -5.62
C THR A 7 5.72 9.34 -4.53
N THR A 8 5.71 10.64 -4.23
CA THR A 8 4.69 11.23 -3.33
C THR A 8 3.30 11.09 -3.92
N GLY A 9 3.10 11.48 -5.19
CA GLY A 9 1.79 11.37 -5.85
C GLY A 9 1.27 9.93 -5.90
N LEU A 10 2.13 8.97 -6.24
CA LEU A 10 1.79 7.54 -6.26
C LEU A 10 1.42 7.01 -4.87
N ALA A 11 2.19 7.39 -3.83
CA ALA A 11 1.88 7.01 -2.46
C ALA A 11 0.56 7.62 -1.98
N THR A 12 0.32 8.90 -2.27
CA THR A 12 -0.95 9.57 -1.95
C THR A 12 -2.11 8.87 -2.63
N ALA A 13 -2.00 8.58 -3.93
CA ALA A 13 -3.04 7.86 -4.68
C ALA A 13 -3.31 6.48 -4.07
N THR A 14 -2.27 5.76 -3.67
CA THR A 14 -2.40 4.46 -3.00
C THR A 14 -3.16 4.57 -1.67
N VAL A 15 -2.79 5.55 -0.83
CA VAL A 15 -3.44 5.78 0.48
C VAL A 15 -4.92 6.13 0.28
N LEU A 16 -5.23 7.05 -0.63
CA LEU A 16 -6.61 7.45 -0.92
C LEU A 16 -7.43 6.30 -1.50
N PHE A 17 -6.85 5.50 -2.40
CA PHE A 17 -7.52 4.32 -2.95
C PHE A 17 -7.81 3.28 -1.86
N THR A 18 -6.89 3.08 -0.92
CA THR A 18 -7.10 2.18 0.23
C THR A 18 -8.25 2.67 1.11
N PHE A 19 -8.33 3.98 1.38
CA PHE A 19 -9.48 4.54 2.11
C PHE A 19 -10.80 4.43 1.35
N TYR A 20 -10.77 4.59 0.03
CA TYR A 20 -11.94 4.35 -0.82
C TYR A 20 -12.45 2.91 -0.64
N LEU A 21 -11.59 1.91 -0.80
CA LEU A 21 -11.97 0.49 -0.61
C LEU A 21 -12.47 0.22 0.82
N ALA A 22 -11.82 0.81 1.81
CA ALA A 22 -12.23 0.71 3.21
C ALA A 22 -13.68 1.19 3.39
N LEU A 23 -13.96 2.40 2.91
CA LEU A 23 -15.27 3.02 3.05
C LEU A 23 -16.34 2.27 2.25
N SER A 24 -16.00 1.77 1.06
CA SER A 24 -16.90 0.96 0.23
C SER A 24 -17.36 -0.31 0.95
N PHE A 25 -16.45 -1.06 1.57
CA PHE A 25 -16.80 -2.28 2.30
C PHE A 25 -17.42 -2.03 3.69
N ILE A 26 -17.17 -0.87 4.31
CA ILE A 26 -17.81 -0.51 5.59
C ILE A 26 -19.23 0.02 5.37
N LEU A 27 -19.43 0.93 4.41
CA LEU A 27 -20.71 1.61 4.21
C LEU A 27 -21.64 0.91 3.23
N ALA A 28 -21.09 0.23 2.23
CA ALA A 28 -21.86 -0.40 1.17
C ALA A 28 -21.29 -1.78 0.77
N PRO A 29 -21.12 -2.72 1.70
CA PRO A 29 -20.54 -4.04 1.41
C PRO A 29 -21.34 -4.81 0.36
N ALA A 30 -22.67 -4.72 0.39
CA ALA A 30 -23.55 -5.43 -0.54
C ALA A 30 -23.35 -5.02 -2.01
N THR A 31 -23.01 -3.74 -2.26
CA THR A 31 -22.75 -3.24 -3.61
C THR A 31 -21.28 -3.42 -4.02
N SER A 32 -20.37 -3.52 -3.04
CA SER A 32 -18.93 -3.64 -3.26
C SER A 32 -18.49 -5.09 -3.51
N ALA A 33 -19.07 -6.04 -2.78
CA ALA A 33 -18.67 -7.45 -2.82
C ALA A 33 -18.76 -8.11 -4.22
N PRO A 34 -19.78 -7.84 -5.06
CA PRO A 34 -19.83 -8.36 -6.43
C PRO A 34 -18.60 -7.99 -7.27
N GLY A 35 -18.02 -6.82 -7.03
CA GLY A 35 -16.84 -6.33 -7.75
C GLY A 35 -15.54 -7.01 -7.36
N PHE A 36 -15.51 -7.80 -6.28
CA PHE A 36 -14.31 -8.47 -5.79
C PHE A 36 -13.84 -9.59 -6.71
N GLY A 37 -14.74 -10.20 -7.49
CA GLY A 37 -14.41 -11.20 -8.51
C GLY A 37 -14.54 -12.66 -8.07
N LEU A 38 -14.95 -12.93 -6.82
CA LEU A 38 -15.33 -14.29 -6.38
C LEU A 38 -16.66 -14.73 -7.04
N PRO A 39 -16.88 -16.04 -7.26
CA PRO A 39 -18.11 -16.54 -7.89
C PRO A 39 -19.35 -16.37 -7.00
N THR A 40 -19.16 -16.30 -5.68
CA THR A 40 -20.21 -16.13 -4.69
C THR A 40 -19.74 -15.21 -3.57
N TRP A 41 -20.66 -14.45 -2.99
CA TRP A 41 -20.41 -13.58 -1.84
C TRP A 41 -21.61 -13.62 -0.87
N PRO A 42 -21.39 -13.36 0.43
CA PRO A 42 -22.48 -13.25 1.39
C PRO A 42 -23.50 -12.18 1.00
N ALA A 43 -24.78 -12.42 1.32
CA ALA A 43 -25.82 -11.42 1.15
C ALA A 43 -25.66 -10.26 2.16
N GLY A 44 -26.08 -9.05 1.77
CA GLY A 44 -26.01 -7.86 2.62
C GLY A 44 -24.55 -7.53 3.00
N ASP A 45 -24.28 -7.44 4.30
CA ASP A 45 -22.94 -7.24 4.86
C ASP A 45 -22.24 -8.56 5.26
N GLY A 46 -22.87 -9.71 4.98
CA GLY A 46 -22.40 -11.02 5.41
C GLY A 46 -22.40 -11.22 6.93
N GLY A 47 -23.33 -10.59 7.66
CA GLY A 47 -23.35 -10.61 9.13
C GLY A 47 -22.17 -9.83 9.72
N GLY A 48 -21.72 -8.79 9.01
CA GLY A 48 -20.53 -8.01 9.34
C GLY A 48 -19.21 -8.58 8.80
N PHE A 49 -19.20 -9.77 8.19
CA PHE A 49 -17.95 -10.36 7.68
C PHE A 49 -17.33 -9.54 6.55
N LEU A 50 -18.14 -8.92 5.69
CA LEU A 50 -17.62 -8.06 4.62
C LEU A 50 -17.03 -6.75 5.15
N ILE A 51 -17.52 -6.26 6.29
CA ILE A 51 -16.99 -5.08 6.99
C ILE A 51 -15.55 -5.34 7.48
N VAL A 52 -15.21 -6.59 7.85
CA VAL A 52 -13.84 -6.98 8.23
C VAL A 52 -12.84 -6.63 7.15
N LYS A 53 -13.18 -6.81 5.86
CA LYS A 53 -12.30 -6.37 4.76
C LYS A 53 -12.11 -4.85 4.82
N GLY A 54 -13.19 -4.09 4.90
CA GLY A 54 -13.12 -2.64 4.96
C GLY A 54 -12.28 -2.12 6.14
N CYS A 55 -12.40 -2.74 7.32
CA CYS A 55 -11.57 -2.38 8.48
C CYS A 55 -10.07 -2.66 8.27
N ARG A 56 -9.70 -3.74 7.55
CA ARG A 56 -8.30 -4.03 7.21
C ARG A 56 -7.73 -3.01 6.24
N GLU A 57 -8.50 -2.65 5.21
CA GLU A 57 -8.12 -1.57 4.29
C GLU A 57 -7.96 -0.25 5.06
N LEU A 58 -8.89 0.08 5.96
CA LEU A 58 -8.81 1.29 6.79
C LEU A 58 -7.51 1.33 7.60
N ALA A 59 -7.16 0.22 8.27
CA ALA A 59 -5.93 0.13 9.06
C ALA A 59 -4.67 0.31 8.20
N MET A 60 -4.60 -0.33 7.03
CA MET A 60 -3.47 -0.18 6.10
C MET A 60 -3.37 1.25 5.55
N GLY A 61 -4.50 1.87 5.21
CA GLY A 61 -4.59 3.26 4.75
C GLY A 61 -4.12 4.24 5.82
N LEU A 62 -4.56 4.06 7.07
CA LEU A 62 -4.13 4.89 8.20
C LEU A 62 -2.63 4.75 8.45
N GLY A 63 -2.10 3.52 8.51
CA GLY A 63 -0.67 3.28 8.74
C GLY A 63 0.20 3.91 7.64
N SER A 64 -0.16 3.71 6.38
CA SER A 64 0.53 4.29 5.23
C SER A 64 0.40 5.82 5.20
N GLY A 65 -0.79 6.35 5.47
CA GLY A 65 -1.07 7.78 5.51
C GLY A 65 -0.26 8.49 6.60
N ILE A 66 -0.20 7.92 7.80
CA ILE A 66 0.61 8.47 8.91
C ILE A 66 2.08 8.57 8.51
N LEU A 67 2.65 7.52 7.91
CA LEU A 67 4.05 7.53 7.47
C LEU A 67 4.28 8.54 6.34
N LEU A 68 3.31 8.71 5.45
CA LEU A 68 3.36 9.70 4.37
C LEU A 68 3.36 11.13 4.92
N ILE A 69 2.42 11.49 5.80
CA ILE A 69 2.32 12.86 6.35
C ILE A 69 3.45 13.19 7.32
N THR A 70 3.99 12.20 8.03
CA THR A 70 5.15 12.38 8.93
C THR A 70 6.49 12.30 8.20
N GLY A 71 6.48 12.08 6.89
CA GLY A 71 7.69 12.07 6.05
C GLY A 71 8.61 10.86 6.26
N ARG A 72 8.14 9.77 6.88
CA ARG A 72 8.93 8.56 7.17
C ARG A 72 9.06 7.66 5.94
N ARG A 73 9.75 8.16 4.91
CA ARG A 73 9.76 7.56 3.55
C ARG A 73 10.24 6.11 3.51
N ARG A 74 11.35 5.77 4.18
CA ARG A 74 11.87 4.39 4.14
C ARG A 74 10.89 3.40 4.77
N ALA A 75 10.30 3.76 5.91
CA ALA A 75 9.27 2.96 6.56
C ALA A 75 8.02 2.86 5.67
N LEU A 76 7.58 3.98 5.07
CA LEU A 76 6.46 3.98 4.11
C LEU A 76 6.71 3.01 2.95
N GLY A 77 7.91 2.98 2.39
CA GLY A 77 8.27 2.04 1.33
C GLY A 77 8.03 0.58 1.74
N TRP A 78 8.47 0.20 2.93
CA TRP A 78 8.23 -1.16 3.48
C TRP A 78 6.77 -1.43 3.77
N VAL A 79 6.04 -0.46 4.34
CA VAL A 79 4.61 -0.60 4.61
C VAL A 79 3.83 -0.77 3.31
N LEU A 80 4.17 -0.04 2.23
CA LEU A 80 3.54 -0.24 0.92
C LEU A 80 3.82 -1.64 0.36
N LEU A 81 5.03 -2.18 0.50
CA LEU A 81 5.31 -3.56 0.10
C LEU A 81 4.46 -4.57 0.90
N MET A 82 4.28 -4.33 2.19
CA MET A 82 3.36 -5.12 3.02
C MET A 82 1.91 -4.97 2.51
N THR A 83 1.45 -3.75 2.25
CA THR A 83 0.10 -3.47 1.71
C THR A 83 -0.14 -4.18 0.38
N ALA A 84 0.87 -4.27 -0.50
CA ALA A 84 0.75 -4.97 -1.78
C ALA A 84 0.44 -6.48 -1.64
N VAL A 85 0.71 -7.07 -0.47
CA VAL A 85 0.38 -8.48 -0.17
C VAL A 85 -1.13 -8.68 -0.09
N ALA A 86 -1.91 -7.70 0.36
CA ALA A 86 -3.37 -7.82 0.45
C ALA A 86 -4.03 -8.06 -0.92
N PRO A 87 -3.87 -7.20 -1.94
CA PRO A 87 -4.42 -7.47 -3.27
C PRO A 87 -3.73 -8.66 -3.96
N LEU A 88 -2.48 -9.00 -3.62
CA LEU A 88 -1.89 -10.25 -4.11
C LEU A 88 -2.65 -11.47 -3.56
N GLY A 89 -2.95 -11.47 -2.27
CA GLY A 89 -3.78 -12.48 -1.63
C GLY A 89 -5.19 -12.53 -2.22
N ASP A 90 -5.80 -11.37 -2.47
CA ASP A 90 -7.12 -11.29 -3.12
C ASP A 90 -7.09 -11.90 -4.53
N MET A 91 -6.05 -11.61 -5.33
CA MET A 91 -5.84 -12.23 -6.65
C MET A 91 -5.76 -13.75 -6.54
N VAL A 92 -4.89 -14.26 -5.67
CA VAL A 92 -4.72 -15.71 -5.46
C VAL A 92 -6.03 -16.34 -5.00
N ASN A 93 -6.75 -15.68 -4.08
CA ASN A 93 -8.02 -16.16 -3.57
C ASN A 93 -9.08 -16.26 -4.66
N VAL A 94 -9.22 -15.25 -5.52
CA VAL A 94 -10.15 -15.27 -6.65
C VAL A 94 -9.82 -16.41 -7.61
N LEU A 95 -8.54 -16.59 -7.98
CA LEU A 95 -8.11 -17.65 -8.89
C LEU A 95 -8.32 -19.05 -8.28
N ALA A 96 -7.99 -19.22 -7.00
CA ALA A 96 -8.14 -20.48 -6.27
C ALA A 96 -9.60 -20.93 -6.14
N HIS A 97 -10.55 -20.00 -6.20
CA HIS A 97 -11.98 -20.28 -6.15
C HIS A 97 -12.65 -20.15 -7.52
N HIS A 98 -11.89 -20.23 -8.63
CA HIS A 98 -12.41 -20.18 -9.99
C HIS A 98 -13.27 -18.94 -10.31
N GLY A 99 -12.94 -17.81 -9.68
CA GLY A 99 -13.58 -16.53 -9.95
C GLY A 99 -13.10 -15.89 -11.26
N SER A 100 -13.46 -14.62 -11.44
CA SER A 100 -13.12 -13.85 -12.64
C SER A 100 -11.61 -13.67 -12.80
N THR A 101 -11.02 -14.29 -13.82
CA THR A 101 -9.60 -14.12 -14.17
C THR A 101 -9.29 -12.68 -14.58
N ALA A 102 -10.22 -12.01 -15.26
CA ALA A 102 -10.10 -10.60 -15.62
C ALA A 102 -10.01 -9.70 -14.38
N THR A 103 -10.84 -9.94 -13.36
CA THR A 103 -10.78 -9.20 -12.10
C THR A 103 -9.53 -9.55 -11.30
N ALA A 104 -9.16 -10.83 -11.25
CA ALA A 104 -7.96 -11.29 -10.56
C ALA A 104 -6.70 -10.58 -11.06
N PHE A 105 -6.42 -10.61 -12.36
CA PHE A 105 -5.21 -9.98 -12.89
C PHE A 105 -5.36 -8.48 -13.11
N GLY A 106 -6.51 -8.04 -13.63
CA GLY A 106 -6.73 -6.66 -14.03
C GLY A 106 -6.97 -5.70 -12.86
N VAL A 107 -7.68 -6.15 -11.82
CA VAL A 107 -7.89 -5.34 -10.61
C VAL A 107 -6.83 -5.70 -9.57
N HIS A 108 -6.87 -6.91 -9.03
CA HIS A 108 -6.03 -7.27 -7.88
C HIS A 108 -4.55 -7.31 -8.22
N GLY A 109 -4.18 -8.02 -9.29
CA GLY A 109 -2.79 -8.15 -9.73
C GLY A 109 -2.15 -6.81 -10.09
N LEU A 110 -2.84 -5.99 -10.88
CA LEU A 110 -2.36 -4.66 -11.26
C LEU A 110 -2.24 -3.72 -10.05
N THR A 111 -3.23 -3.71 -9.15
CA THR A 111 -3.15 -2.94 -7.90
C THR A 111 -1.95 -3.38 -7.07
N SER A 112 -1.75 -4.68 -6.88
CA SER A 112 -0.60 -5.22 -6.14
C SER A 112 0.72 -4.77 -6.77
N ALA A 113 0.87 -4.90 -8.08
CA ALA A 113 2.07 -4.50 -8.81
C ALA A 113 2.34 -2.98 -8.68
N LEU A 114 1.32 -2.13 -8.82
CA LEU A 114 1.45 -0.68 -8.70
C LEU A 114 1.89 -0.25 -7.29
N ILE A 115 1.29 -0.85 -6.25
CA ILE A 115 1.67 -0.58 -4.86
C ILE A 115 3.10 -1.06 -4.60
N ALA A 116 3.45 -2.27 -5.06
CA ALA A 116 4.80 -2.84 -4.90
C ALA A 116 5.86 -1.97 -5.59
N VAL A 117 5.62 -1.57 -6.84
CA VAL A 117 6.51 -0.67 -7.58
C VAL A 117 6.66 0.66 -6.87
N THR A 118 5.56 1.23 -6.35
CA THR A 118 5.61 2.49 -5.58
C THR A 118 6.48 2.34 -4.33
N GLY A 119 6.31 1.26 -3.56
CA GLY A 119 7.13 0.96 -2.39
C GLY A 119 8.62 0.80 -2.73
N LEU A 120 8.93 0.03 -3.79
CA LEU A 120 10.31 -0.16 -4.26
C LEU A 120 10.97 1.15 -4.73
N LEU A 121 10.23 2.01 -5.43
CA LEU A 121 10.73 3.31 -5.88
C LEU A 121 11.07 4.21 -4.69
N ILE A 122 10.22 4.23 -3.65
CA ILE A 122 10.48 4.97 -2.41
C ILE A 122 11.69 4.40 -1.67
N LEU A 123 11.85 3.08 -1.58
CA LEU A 123 13.02 2.47 -0.95
C LEU A 123 14.31 2.82 -1.70
N ARG A 124 14.28 2.82 -3.05
CA ARG A 124 15.41 3.23 -3.89
C ARG A 124 15.76 4.71 -3.72
N GLU A 125 14.77 5.58 -3.54
CA GLU A 125 14.96 7.01 -3.20
C GLU A 125 15.77 7.15 -1.91
N THR A 126 15.36 6.44 -0.84
CA THR A 126 16.01 6.55 0.49
C THR A 126 17.37 5.87 0.61
N SER A 127 17.70 4.94 -0.29
CA SER A 127 18.97 4.21 -0.23
C SER A 127 20.16 4.99 -0.82
N LYS A 128 19.91 6.14 -1.47
CA LYS A 128 20.96 7.02 -2.05
C LYS A 128 21.43 8.14 -1.12
N GLU A 129 20.69 8.44 -0.05
CA GLU A 129 21.07 9.47 0.94
C GLU A 129 22.21 9.10 1.94
N PRO A 130 22.61 7.82 2.18
CA PRO A 130 23.62 7.50 3.20
C PRO A 130 25.04 8.03 2.92
N THR A 131 25.49 8.08 1.67
CA THR A 131 26.89 8.40 1.33
C THR A 131 27.29 9.86 1.57
N ALA A 132 26.33 10.77 1.76
CA ALA A 132 26.63 12.18 2.05
C ALA A 132 26.96 12.44 3.54
N ARG A 133 26.61 11.53 4.45
CA ARG A 133 26.83 11.70 5.91
C ARG A 133 28.18 11.15 6.39
N GLU A 134 28.77 10.22 5.65
CA GLU A 134 30.02 9.54 6.04
C GLU A 134 31.28 10.36 5.70
N GLY A 135 31.16 11.36 4.81
CA GLY A 135 32.25 12.30 4.50
C GLY A 135 32.42 13.47 5.47
N ALA A 136 31.55 13.58 6.48
CA ALA A 136 31.55 14.66 7.48
C ALA A 136 32.04 14.16 8.85
N ALA A 137 33.09 13.34 8.89
CA ALA A 137 33.80 13.07 10.13
C ALA A 137 34.48 14.38 10.60
N PRO A 138 34.25 14.85 11.83
CA PRO A 138 34.92 16.04 12.35
C PRO A 138 36.43 15.77 12.43
N ALA A 139 37.23 16.71 11.93
CA ALA A 139 38.69 16.66 12.02
C ALA A 139 39.13 16.46 13.48
N PRO A 140 40.16 15.63 13.75
CA PRO A 140 40.62 15.39 15.11
C PRO A 140 41.08 16.71 15.73
N ALA A 141 40.53 17.05 16.89
CA ALA A 141 40.96 18.18 17.67
C ALA A 141 42.42 17.97 18.08
N VAL A 142 43.31 18.78 17.50
CA VAL A 142 44.72 18.84 17.91
C VAL A 142 44.76 19.41 19.32
N LEU A 143 44.94 18.54 20.31
CA LEU A 143 45.34 18.94 21.65
C LEU A 143 46.84 19.24 21.62
N SER A 144 47.16 20.53 21.51
CA SER A 144 48.49 21.07 21.81
C SER A 144 48.70 21.05 23.33
N ALA A 145 49.68 20.26 23.77
CA ALA A 145 50.25 20.31 25.12
C ALA A 145 51.62 21.01 25.08
#